data_AF-A0A8C0UMH6-F1
#
_entry.id   AF-A0A8C0UMH6-F1
#
_cell.length_a   1.000
_cell.length_b   1.000
_cell.length_c   1.000
_cell.angle_alpha   90.00
_cell.angle_beta   90.00
_cell.angle_gamma   90.00
#
_symmetry.space_group_name_H-M   'P 1'
#
loop_
_entity.id
_entity.type
_entity.pdbx_description
1 polymer ?
#
loop_
_entity_poly.entity_id
_entity_poly.type
_entity_poly.pdbx_seq_one_letter_code
_entity_poly.pdbx_strand_id
1 'polypeptide(L)'
;EPRPAMASPAASPDSSSHEGPSAPGGSPTSDSENLSPDELELLAKLEEQNRLLEADSKSMRSVNGSRRNSGSSLVSSSSASSNLSHLEEDTWILWGRIVNEWDEWRKKKEKLLKELIRKGIPHHFRAIVWQLLCSAAELPLKAQYSELLRMSSPCERLIRRDIARTYPEHDFFKGQDSLGQEVLFNVMKAYSLVDREVGYCQGSAFIVGLLLMQMPEEEAFSVFVRLMQEYRLRELFKPSMAELGLCIYQFEFLLQEQLPELNVHFRSQSFLTSMYASSWFLTLFLTTFPLPVATRVFDIFMYEGLEIVFRVGMALLQFNQAELVQLDMEGMSQYFQKVIPHQFDSCPDKLILRACQVKYNPRKMKRLEKEYAALKSKEMEEQIEIKRLRSENRLLKQRIETLEKGQVTRAQEAEENDVIRRELALVRQRCSSATESLRRAQSTIRELQGNPRLTEEFVAHLETELERSRLRESETLGALKEMQDKVLDMEKRQPLLPDESSVVRLQEELQELALSDLGDTWQVRHGDTGDKWQGVPAAPGCPKCVPT
;
A
#
# COMPACT_ATOMS: atom_id res chain seq x y z
N GLU A 1 -16.46 -16.51 68.70
CA GLU A 1 -15.54 -16.79 69.82
C GLU A 1 -14.14 -16.27 69.49
N PRO A 2 -13.36 -15.85 70.50
CA PRO A 2 -12.19 -15.00 70.29
C PRO A 2 -10.86 -15.62 70.78
N ARG A 3 -9.75 -14.97 70.33
CA ARG A 3 -8.53 -14.62 71.10
C ARG A 3 -7.34 -15.62 71.23
N PRO A 4 -6.12 -15.10 71.58
CA PRO A 4 -4.85 -15.32 70.85
C PRO A 4 -3.64 -15.62 71.80
N ALA A 5 -2.39 -15.50 71.33
CA ALA A 5 -1.19 -15.12 72.12
C ALA A 5 -0.02 -14.81 71.13
N MET A 6 0.55 -13.60 71.02
CA MET A 6 1.50 -12.87 71.89
C MET A 6 2.84 -13.56 72.15
N ALA A 7 3.94 -13.04 71.60
CA ALA A 7 5.02 -12.34 72.34
C ALA A 7 6.19 -11.92 71.41
N SER A 8 6.56 -10.64 71.47
CA SER A 8 7.83 -10.03 71.00
C SER A 8 8.78 -9.86 72.23
N PRO A 9 9.84 -9.01 72.27
CA PRO A 9 10.83 -8.51 71.29
C PRO A 9 12.30 -8.43 71.84
N ALA A 10 13.19 -7.76 71.07
CA ALA A 10 14.37 -6.97 71.48
C ALA A 10 15.73 -7.72 71.64
N ALA A 11 16.91 -7.18 71.33
CA ALA A 11 17.36 -5.81 71.03
C ALA A 11 18.70 -5.83 70.25
N SER A 12 18.99 -4.71 69.57
CA SER A 12 20.26 -4.21 68.97
C SER A 12 21.39 -4.01 70.04
N PRO A 13 22.61 -3.44 69.79
CA PRO A 13 22.96 -2.36 68.83
C PRO A 13 24.39 -2.31 68.21
N ASP A 14 24.56 -1.36 67.27
CA ASP A 14 25.68 -0.44 66.92
C ASP A 14 27.14 -0.96 66.91
N SER A 15 28.05 -0.60 65.99
CA SER A 15 28.43 0.76 65.57
C SER A 15 29.43 0.75 64.39
N SER A 16 29.50 1.88 63.69
CA SER A 16 30.53 2.45 62.80
C SER A 16 32.01 2.12 63.12
N SER A 17 33.04 2.22 62.25
CA SER A 17 33.40 3.19 61.20
C SER A 17 34.74 2.80 60.54
N HIS A 18 34.93 3.26 59.29
CA HIS A 18 36.17 3.67 58.58
C HIS A 18 37.56 3.10 58.97
N GLU A 19 38.30 2.57 57.97
CA GLU A 19 39.58 3.09 57.42
C GLU A 19 40.20 2.07 56.42
N GLY A 20 40.69 2.54 55.25
CA GLY A 20 41.70 1.81 54.45
C GLY A 20 43.12 2.14 54.97
N PRO A 21 44.25 1.76 54.32
CA PRO A 21 44.46 1.15 53.00
C PRO A 21 45.54 0.02 52.99
N SER A 22 45.95 -0.39 51.78
CA SER A 22 47.32 -0.86 51.43
C SER A 22 47.68 -2.36 51.53
N ALA A 23 48.27 -2.83 50.43
CA ALA A 23 48.90 -4.12 50.21
C ALA A 23 50.13 -4.37 51.11
N PRO A 24 50.58 -5.64 51.17
CA PRO A 24 51.97 -5.87 50.79
C PRO A 24 52.15 -7.09 49.85
N GLY A 25 53.14 -6.97 48.98
CA GLY A 25 53.58 -8.04 48.09
C GLY A 25 54.37 -9.15 48.80
N GLY A 26 54.47 -10.28 48.10
CA GLY A 26 55.35 -11.40 48.41
C GLY A 26 55.16 -12.49 47.36
N SER A 27 56.10 -12.60 46.41
CA SER A 27 56.25 -13.73 45.48
C SER A 27 56.94 -14.92 46.19
N PRO A 28 57.10 -16.09 45.55
CA PRO A 28 56.20 -17.22 45.70
C PRO A 28 56.91 -18.42 46.33
N THR A 29 56.17 -19.29 47.01
CA THR A 29 56.66 -20.62 47.37
C THR A 29 55.72 -21.68 46.81
N SER A 30 56.29 -22.45 45.88
CA SER A 30 56.09 -23.90 45.70
C SER A 30 54.65 -24.40 45.56
N ASP A 31 54.17 -24.43 44.32
CA ASP A 31 53.28 -25.49 43.81
C ASP A 31 53.74 -25.83 42.38
N SER A 32 54.86 -26.55 42.31
CA SER A 32 55.18 -27.39 41.15
C SER A 32 55.04 -28.82 41.61
N GLU A 33 54.05 -29.52 41.08
CA GLU A 33 54.16 -30.87 40.52
C GLU A 33 52.78 -31.53 40.49
N ASN A 34 52.20 -31.59 39.28
CA ASN A 34 51.69 -32.81 38.66
C ASN A 34 51.15 -32.44 37.26
N LEU A 35 52.05 -32.04 36.37
CA LEU A 35 51.76 -31.98 34.94
C LEU A 35 51.97 -33.38 34.37
N SER A 36 51.04 -33.85 33.57
CA SER A 36 51.11 -35.15 32.91
C SER A 36 52.32 -35.22 31.94
N PRO A 37 52.85 -36.41 31.66
CA PRO A 37 53.96 -36.57 30.71
C PRO A 37 53.70 -35.94 29.34
N ASP A 38 52.44 -35.96 28.89
CA ASP A 38 52.01 -35.34 27.63
C ASP A 38 52.05 -33.80 27.69
N GLU A 39 51.75 -33.20 28.84
CA GLU A 39 51.83 -31.75 29.05
C GLU A 39 53.28 -31.25 29.13
N LEU A 40 54.18 -32.03 29.73
CA LEU A 40 55.62 -31.76 29.73
C LEU A 40 56.22 -31.86 28.33
N GLU A 41 55.79 -32.84 27.52
CA GLU A 41 56.22 -32.97 26.14
C GLU A 41 55.67 -31.82 25.27
N LEU A 42 54.42 -31.39 25.52
CA LEU A 42 53.81 -30.26 24.83
C LEU A 42 54.52 -28.94 25.19
N LEU A 43 54.86 -28.72 26.45
CA LEU A 43 55.62 -27.56 26.91
C LEU A 43 57.03 -27.54 26.31
N ALA A 44 57.72 -28.68 26.27
CA ALA A 44 59.02 -28.79 25.63
C ALA A 44 58.95 -28.48 24.12
N LYS A 45 57.89 -28.94 23.42
CA LYS A 45 57.65 -28.62 22.01
C LYS A 45 57.35 -27.13 21.80
N LEU A 46 56.56 -26.52 22.69
CA LEU A 46 56.22 -25.09 22.63
C LEU A 46 57.45 -24.20 22.90
N GLU A 47 58.31 -24.56 23.85
CA GLU A 47 59.56 -23.84 24.13
C GLU A 47 60.56 -23.96 22.98
N GLU A 48 60.68 -25.15 22.37
CA GLU A 48 61.54 -25.35 21.20
C GLU A 48 61.02 -24.56 19.98
N GLN A 49 59.71 -24.51 19.77
CA GLN A 49 59.11 -23.69 18.71
C GLN A 49 59.32 -22.19 18.94
N ASN A 50 59.19 -21.71 20.18
CA ASN A 50 59.46 -20.32 20.53
C ASN A 50 60.95 -19.97 20.35
N ARG A 51 61.87 -20.89 20.66
CA ARG A 51 63.30 -20.71 20.43
C ARG A 51 63.65 -20.63 18.94
N LEU A 52 62.98 -21.42 18.10
CA LEU A 52 63.10 -21.35 16.64
C LEU A 52 62.57 -20.02 16.08
N LEU A 53 61.42 -19.53 16.56
CA LEU A 53 60.83 -18.25 16.16
C LEU A 53 61.73 -17.05 16.56
N GLU A 54 62.33 -17.10 17.75
CA GLU A 54 63.29 -16.07 18.17
C GLU A 54 64.57 -16.07 17.31
N ALA A 55 65.08 -17.27 16.97
CA ALA A 55 66.24 -17.42 16.11
C ALA A 55 65.96 -16.87 14.69
N ASP A 56 64.75 -17.10 14.17
CA ASP A 56 64.33 -16.60 12.85
C ASP A 56 64.15 -15.07 12.85
N SER A 57 63.64 -14.49 13.94
CA SER A 57 63.53 -13.03 14.12
C SER A 57 64.91 -12.34 14.18
N LYS A 58 65.91 -13.01 14.78
CA LYS A 58 67.30 -12.52 14.86
C LYS A 58 68.04 -12.71 13.53
N SER A 59 67.74 -13.80 12.80
CA SER A 59 68.24 -14.06 11.44
C SER A 59 67.76 -13.00 10.45
N MET A 60 66.48 -12.62 10.50
CA MET A 60 65.91 -11.57 9.64
C MET A 60 66.40 -10.15 9.97
N ARG A 61 66.78 -9.87 11.22
CA ARG A 61 67.34 -8.55 11.61
C ARG A 61 68.79 -8.34 11.17
N SER A 62 69.54 -9.40 10.86
CA SER A 62 70.95 -9.29 10.48
C SER A 62 71.19 -9.00 8.98
N VAL A 63 70.15 -9.02 8.14
CA VAL A 63 70.30 -8.87 6.67
C VAL A 63 70.10 -7.43 6.15
N ASN A 64 69.55 -6.51 6.96
CA ASN A 64 69.18 -5.16 6.49
C ASN A 64 70.22 -4.05 6.77
N GLY A 65 71.48 -4.41 6.96
CA GLY A 65 72.53 -3.49 7.45
C GLY A 65 73.64 -3.12 6.47
N SER A 66 73.40 -2.91 5.16
CA SER A 66 74.37 -2.16 4.32
C SER A 66 73.87 -1.84 2.90
N ARG A 67 73.72 -0.54 2.58
CA ARG A 67 74.32 0.16 1.40
C ARG A 67 73.53 1.42 1.02
N ARG A 68 74.29 2.50 0.79
CA ARG A 68 73.84 3.83 0.36
C ARG A 68 73.91 3.95 -1.17
N ASN A 69 72.94 4.69 -1.70
CA ASN A 69 72.96 5.59 -2.87
C ASN A 69 72.52 5.10 -4.28
N SER A 70 71.70 5.96 -4.88
CA SER A 70 71.36 6.18 -6.31
C SER A 70 70.24 5.38 -7.00
N GLY A 71 69.14 6.07 -7.32
CA GLY A 71 68.59 6.13 -8.68
C GLY A 71 67.51 5.12 -9.10
N SER A 72 66.28 5.65 -9.28
CA SER A 72 65.18 5.18 -10.16
C SER A 72 64.46 3.86 -9.86
N SER A 73 63.14 4.01 -9.66
CA SER A 73 62.03 3.14 -10.06
C SER A 73 62.28 1.63 -10.12
N LEU A 74 61.66 0.88 -9.21
CA LEU A 74 60.80 -0.27 -9.50
C LEU A 74 60.03 -0.57 -8.19
N VAL A 75 58.70 -0.52 -8.26
CA VAL A 75 57.78 -0.75 -7.15
C VAL A 75 57.87 -2.20 -6.68
N SER A 76 58.39 -2.42 -5.47
CA SER A 76 58.39 -3.71 -4.79
C SER A 76 57.12 -3.86 -3.93
N SER A 77 56.39 -4.93 -4.17
CA SER A 77 55.11 -5.33 -3.58
C SER A 77 55.22 -5.89 -2.14
N SER A 78 55.99 -5.24 -1.27
CA SER A 78 56.15 -5.63 0.15
C SER A 78 55.85 -4.50 1.15
N SER A 79 55.40 -3.33 0.68
CA SER A 79 54.98 -2.19 1.54
C SER A 79 53.47 -2.11 1.79
N ALA A 80 52.67 -3.03 1.24
CA ALA A 80 51.21 -2.93 1.30
C ALA A 80 50.68 -3.10 2.74
N SER A 81 51.24 -4.01 3.53
CA SER A 81 50.79 -4.25 4.91
C SER A 81 51.14 -3.12 5.87
N SER A 82 52.32 -2.49 5.74
CA SER A 82 52.71 -1.34 6.58
C SER A 82 51.99 -0.06 6.18
N ASN A 83 51.69 0.13 4.89
CA ASN A 83 50.91 1.27 4.42
C ASN A 83 49.43 1.12 4.79
N LEU A 84 48.87 -0.09 4.76
CA LEU A 84 47.48 -0.33 5.16
C LEU A 84 47.29 -0.08 6.67
N SER A 85 48.20 -0.58 7.52
CA SER A 85 48.12 -0.32 8.96
C SER A 85 48.27 1.16 9.30
N HIS A 86 49.17 1.88 8.60
CA HIS A 86 49.33 3.33 8.79
C HIS A 86 48.10 4.12 8.29
N LEU A 87 47.49 3.72 7.18
CA LEU A 87 46.25 4.34 6.66
C LEU A 87 45.06 4.08 7.60
N GLU A 88 44.96 2.90 8.19
CA GLU A 88 43.93 2.56 9.18
C GLU A 88 44.13 3.32 10.49
N GLU A 89 45.37 3.45 10.96
CA GLU A 89 45.72 4.23 12.16
C GLU A 89 45.45 5.74 11.95
N ASP A 90 45.80 6.29 10.78
CA ASP A 90 45.48 7.67 10.41
C ASP A 90 43.96 7.90 10.32
N THR A 91 43.21 6.93 9.78
CA THR A 91 41.75 6.98 9.69
C THR A 91 41.12 6.92 11.07
N TRP A 92 41.61 6.06 11.96
CA TRP A 92 41.15 5.95 13.34
C TRP A 92 41.37 7.25 14.12
N ILE A 93 42.59 7.81 14.06
CA ILE A 93 42.95 9.07 14.72
C ILE A 93 42.07 10.22 14.20
N LEU A 94 41.85 10.27 12.88
CA LEU A 94 41.00 11.28 12.26
C LEU A 94 39.55 11.19 12.77
N TRP A 95 38.93 10.01 12.74
CA TRP A 95 37.55 9.84 13.22
C TRP A 95 37.41 10.03 14.72
N GLY A 96 38.42 9.63 15.50
CA GLY A 96 38.49 9.95 16.93
C GLY A 96 38.48 11.46 17.18
N ARG A 97 39.26 12.24 16.41
CA ARG A 97 39.22 13.70 16.47
C ARG A 97 37.86 14.26 16.06
N ILE A 98 37.27 13.76 14.98
CA ILE A 98 35.95 14.21 14.49
C ILE A 98 34.88 14.03 15.57
N VAL A 99 34.85 12.89 16.24
CA VAL A 99 33.89 12.58 17.30
C VAL A 99 34.11 13.49 18.52
N ASN A 100 35.36 13.68 18.94
CA ASN A 100 35.67 14.51 20.11
C ASN A 100 35.41 16.01 19.86
N GLU A 101 35.60 16.47 18.63
CA GLU A 101 35.42 17.88 18.21
C GLU A 101 34.14 18.06 17.37
N TRP A 102 33.10 17.27 17.62
CA TRP A 102 31.93 17.14 16.74
C TRP A 102 31.28 18.49 16.37
N ASP A 103 31.05 19.36 17.35
CA ASP A 103 30.43 20.67 17.13
C ASP A 103 31.25 21.57 16.20
N GLU A 104 32.58 21.51 16.29
CA GLU A 104 33.46 22.26 15.41
C GLU A 104 33.38 21.69 13.99
N TRP A 105 33.46 20.37 13.85
CA TRP A 105 33.42 19.71 12.54
C TRP A 105 32.09 19.94 11.83
N ARG A 106 30.98 19.81 12.54
CA ARG A 106 29.64 20.04 11.99
C ARG A 106 29.43 21.50 11.55
N LYS A 107 29.96 22.49 12.28
CA LYS A 107 29.75 23.91 11.98
C LYS A 107 30.76 24.49 10.99
N LYS A 108 32.04 24.08 11.08
CA LYS A 108 33.15 24.72 10.33
C LYS A 108 33.73 23.84 9.22
N LYS A 109 33.59 22.51 9.31
CA LYS A 109 34.20 21.54 8.38
C LYS A 109 33.15 20.65 7.70
N GLU A 110 31.93 21.16 7.55
CA GLU A 110 30.76 20.43 7.02
C GLU A 110 31.04 19.72 5.68
N LYS A 111 31.66 20.41 4.71
CA LYS A 111 31.96 19.82 3.39
C LYS A 111 32.94 18.65 3.49
N LEU A 112 33.98 18.78 4.32
CA LEU A 112 34.96 17.72 4.52
C LEU A 112 34.34 16.53 5.26
N LEU A 113 33.52 16.80 6.28
CA LEU A 113 32.76 15.76 6.99
C LEU A 113 31.88 14.97 6.01
N LYS A 114 31.14 15.67 5.14
CA LYS A 114 30.33 15.05 4.08
C LYS A 114 31.16 14.13 3.17
N GLU A 115 32.33 14.58 2.74
CA GLU A 115 33.23 13.77 1.90
C GLU A 115 33.77 12.54 2.64
N LEU A 116 34.09 12.67 3.93
CA LEU A 116 34.56 11.55 4.75
C LEU A 116 33.46 10.51 4.98
N ILE A 117 32.22 10.92 5.23
CA ILE A 117 31.07 10.01 5.34
C ILE A 117 30.83 9.27 4.03
N ARG A 118 30.96 9.97 2.88
CA ARG A 118 30.88 9.36 1.55
C ARG A 118 32.01 8.36 1.28
N LYS A 119 33.22 8.56 1.83
CA LYS A 119 34.32 7.58 1.78
C LYS A 119 34.09 6.40 2.72
N GLY A 120 33.44 6.65 3.86
CA GLY A 120 32.89 5.65 4.75
C GLY A 120 33.25 5.85 6.20
N ILE A 121 32.29 5.51 7.05
CA ILE A 121 32.45 5.56 8.49
C ILE A 121 33.05 4.20 8.92
N PRO A 122 34.21 4.17 9.60
CA PRO A 122 34.76 2.93 10.12
C PRO A 122 33.80 2.29 11.11
N HIS A 123 33.72 0.96 11.10
CA HIS A 123 32.72 0.20 11.85
C HIS A 123 32.62 0.62 13.32
N HIS A 124 33.76 0.73 14.00
CA HIS A 124 33.85 1.08 15.41
C HIS A 124 33.31 2.48 15.76
N PHE A 125 33.24 3.39 14.78
CA PHE A 125 32.72 4.74 14.99
C PHE A 125 31.24 4.88 14.62
N ARG A 126 30.63 3.92 13.91
CA ARG A 126 29.24 4.05 13.43
C ARG A 126 28.24 4.30 14.55
N ALA A 127 28.35 3.54 15.63
CA ALA A 127 27.47 3.68 16.80
C ALA A 127 27.41 5.11 17.32
N ILE A 128 28.57 5.77 17.40
CA ILE A 128 28.72 7.12 17.94
C ILE A 128 28.34 8.15 16.88
N VAL A 129 28.88 8.02 15.66
CA VAL A 129 28.67 8.99 14.58
C VAL A 129 27.21 9.03 14.16
N TRP A 130 26.50 7.91 14.08
CA TRP A 130 25.08 7.90 13.75
C TRP A 130 24.23 8.61 14.81
N GLN A 131 24.51 8.40 16.09
CA GLN A 131 23.85 9.14 17.17
C GLN A 131 24.15 10.64 17.12
N LEU A 132 25.41 11.00 16.84
CA LEU A 132 25.83 12.39 16.69
C LEU A 132 25.20 13.06 15.47
N LEU A 133 24.96 12.32 14.37
CA LEU A 133 24.35 12.81 13.13
C LEU A 133 22.89 13.22 13.33
N CYS A 134 22.12 12.42 14.05
CA CYS A 134 20.71 12.70 14.33
C CYS A 134 20.46 13.30 15.73
N SER A 135 21.52 13.64 16.48
CA SER A 135 21.49 14.15 17.85
C SER A 135 20.68 13.28 18.84
N ALA A 136 20.71 11.96 18.67
CA ALA A 136 19.85 11.01 19.42
C ALA A 136 20.11 10.98 20.93
N ALA A 137 21.31 11.33 21.39
CA ALA A 137 21.68 11.31 22.81
C ALA A 137 20.79 12.23 23.67
N GLU A 138 20.26 13.31 23.08
CA GLU A 138 19.42 14.30 23.76
C GLU A 138 17.92 13.98 23.68
N LEU A 139 17.53 12.80 23.18
CA LEU A 139 16.12 12.45 23.01
C LEU A 139 15.44 12.18 24.37
N PRO A 140 14.45 13.01 24.81
CA PRO A 140 13.80 12.81 26.11
C PRO A 140 13.03 11.49 26.21
N LEU A 141 12.52 10.98 25.08
CA LEU A 141 11.82 9.70 24.99
C LEU A 141 12.69 8.50 25.38
N LYS A 142 14.03 8.63 25.37
CA LYS A 142 14.93 7.56 25.83
C LYS A 142 14.59 7.15 27.27
N ALA A 143 14.31 8.12 28.15
CA ALA A 143 13.95 7.85 29.55
C ALA A 143 12.63 7.09 29.71
N GLN A 144 11.74 7.15 28.71
CA GLN A 144 10.44 6.47 28.73
C GLN A 144 10.50 5.06 28.15
N TYR A 145 11.63 4.64 27.58
CA TYR A 145 11.75 3.35 26.90
C TYR A 145 11.34 2.17 27.79
N SER A 146 11.85 2.14 29.03
CA SER A 146 11.51 1.10 30.01
C SER A 146 10.01 1.05 30.37
N GLU A 147 9.31 2.18 30.34
CA GLU A 147 7.86 2.24 30.55
C GLU A 147 7.10 1.71 29.34
N LEU A 148 7.51 2.13 28.13
CA LEU A 148 6.91 1.66 26.87
C LEU A 148 6.99 0.14 26.72
N LEU A 149 8.07 -0.50 27.18
CA LEU A 149 8.20 -1.96 27.13
C LEU A 149 7.20 -2.69 28.03
N ARG A 150 6.75 -2.08 29.12
CA ARG A 150 5.74 -2.65 30.04
C ARG A 150 4.32 -2.56 29.49
N MET A 151 4.06 -1.68 28.54
CA MET A 151 2.75 -1.51 27.90
C MET A 151 2.49 -2.60 26.85
N SER A 152 1.23 -2.84 26.48
CA SER A 152 0.88 -3.75 25.38
C SER A 152 0.67 -2.97 24.08
N SER A 153 1.18 -3.49 22.97
CA SER A 153 0.98 -2.91 21.64
C SER A 153 0.00 -3.72 20.78
N PRO A 154 -0.91 -3.08 20.03
CA PRO A 154 -1.78 -3.79 19.07
C PRO A 154 -0.98 -4.39 17.90
N CYS A 155 0.26 -3.95 17.69
CA CYS A 155 1.11 -4.37 16.57
C CYS A 155 1.95 -5.61 16.87
N GLU A 156 1.97 -6.13 18.11
CA GLU A 156 2.89 -7.21 18.53
C GLU A 156 2.86 -8.43 17.61
N ARG A 157 1.67 -8.86 17.18
CA ARG A 157 1.52 -10.01 16.27
C ARG A 157 2.16 -9.77 14.90
N LEU A 158 2.01 -8.56 14.35
CA LEU A 158 2.62 -8.18 13.07
C LEU A 158 4.14 -8.07 13.20
N ILE A 159 4.61 -7.48 14.29
CA ILE A 159 6.04 -7.34 14.61
C ILE A 159 6.70 -8.72 14.70
N ARG A 160 6.15 -9.67 15.48
CA ARG A 160 6.72 -11.02 15.62
C ARG A 160 6.86 -11.76 14.29
N ARG A 161 5.86 -11.63 13.41
CA ARG A 161 5.89 -12.27 12.08
C ARG A 161 7.05 -11.75 11.23
N ASP A 162 7.33 -10.45 11.30
CA ASP A 162 8.37 -9.83 10.47
C ASP A 162 9.78 -10.03 11.05
N ILE A 163 9.92 -10.16 12.36
CA ILE A 163 11.20 -10.43 13.02
C ILE A 163 11.81 -11.76 12.55
N ALA A 164 11.00 -12.81 12.43
CA ALA A 164 11.46 -14.12 11.98
C ALA A 164 12.09 -14.12 10.57
N ARG A 165 11.79 -13.10 9.75
CA ARG A 165 12.33 -12.91 8.40
C ARG A 165 13.30 -11.74 8.27
N THR A 166 13.67 -11.09 9.38
CA THR A 166 14.60 -9.95 9.40
C THR A 166 16.01 -10.44 9.72
N TYR A 167 16.89 -10.44 8.71
CA TYR A 167 18.26 -10.99 8.79
C TYR A 167 18.34 -12.42 9.35
N PRO A 168 17.57 -13.39 8.82
CA PRO A 168 17.43 -14.74 9.42
C PRO A 168 18.76 -15.51 9.50
N GLU A 169 19.68 -15.25 8.56
CA GLU A 169 20.99 -15.92 8.49
C GLU A 169 22.09 -15.22 9.31
N HIS A 170 21.81 -14.02 9.86
CA HIS A 170 22.82 -13.26 10.59
C HIS A 170 22.99 -13.79 12.01
N ASP A 171 24.23 -13.99 12.47
CA ASP A 171 24.55 -14.63 13.75
C ASP A 171 23.84 -14.03 14.98
N PHE A 172 23.64 -12.72 14.98
CA PHE A 172 22.93 -12.03 16.07
C PHE A 172 21.42 -12.30 16.11
N PHE A 173 20.79 -12.59 14.95
CA PHE A 173 19.34 -12.76 14.80
C PHE A 173 18.93 -14.21 14.56
N LYS A 174 19.85 -15.07 14.10
CA LYS A 174 19.58 -16.48 13.80
C LYS A 174 19.20 -17.25 15.07
N GLY A 175 18.35 -18.25 14.91
CA GLY A 175 17.78 -19.03 16.02
C GLY A 175 16.49 -18.44 16.55
N GLN A 176 15.55 -19.31 16.92
CA GLN A 176 14.27 -18.89 17.47
C GLN A 176 14.48 -18.23 18.84
N ASP A 177 13.83 -17.10 19.07
CA ASP A 177 13.90 -16.35 20.33
C ASP A 177 15.35 -15.95 20.70
N SER A 178 16.18 -15.68 19.69
CA SER A 178 17.53 -15.16 19.89
C SER A 178 17.50 -13.76 20.53
N LEU A 179 18.61 -13.38 21.19
CA LEU A 179 18.75 -12.07 21.80
C LEU A 179 18.46 -10.94 20.79
N GLY A 180 18.98 -11.07 19.55
CA GLY A 180 18.73 -10.08 18.49
C GLY A 180 17.25 -9.96 18.12
N GLN A 181 16.50 -11.07 18.09
CA GLN A 181 15.06 -11.04 17.83
C GLN A 181 14.29 -10.38 18.99
N GLU A 182 14.69 -10.65 20.23
CA GLU A 182 14.06 -10.06 21.41
C GLU A 182 14.24 -8.54 21.45
N VAL A 183 15.48 -8.05 21.32
CA VAL A 183 15.74 -6.61 21.36
C VAL A 183 15.15 -5.88 20.14
N LEU A 184 15.08 -6.54 18.98
CA LEU A 184 14.36 -6.03 17.81
C LEU A 184 12.86 -5.91 18.07
N PHE A 185 12.26 -6.92 18.73
CA PHE A 185 10.86 -6.88 19.13
C PHE A 185 10.59 -5.71 20.08
N ASN A 186 11.44 -5.54 21.08
CA ASN A 186 11.30 -4.47 22.07
C ASN A 186 11.33 -3.08 21.44
N VAL A 187 12.32 -2.79 20.58
CA VAL A 187 12.42 -1.48 19.90
C VAL A 187 11.22 -1.25 18.99
N MET A 188 10.82 -2.22 18.17
CA MET A 188 9.67 -2.07 17.27
C MET A 188 8.35 -1.91 18.05
N LYS A 189 8.19 -2.65 19.16
CA LYS A 189 7.03 -2.55 20.05
C LYS A 189 6.96 -1.16 20.68
N ALA A 190 8.06 -0.70 21.29
CA ALA A 190 8.11 0.61 21.92
C ALA A 190 7.81 1.72 20.91
N TYR A 191 8.41 1.66 19.71
CA TYR A 191 8.12 2.65 18.67
C TYR A 191 6.66 2.68 18.24
N SER A 192 6.02 1.52 18.08
CA SER A 192 4.60 1.43 17.71
C SER A 192 3.65 2.08 18.73
N LEU A 193 4.11 2.28 19.96
CA LEU A 193 3.37 2.98 21.02
C LEU A 193 3.65 4.48 21.03
N VAL A 194 4.86 4.89 20.62
CA VAL A 194 5.25 6.29 20.46
C VAL A 194 4.46 6.96 19.35
N ASP A 195 4.36 6.30 18.19
CA ASP A 195 3.60 6.81 17.04
C ASP A 195 2.50 5.82 16.66
N ARG A 196 1.29 6.04 17.17
CA ARG A 196 0.14 5.17 16.89
C ARG A 196 -0.45 5.35 15.49
N GLU A 197 -0.17 6.47 14.81
CA GLU A 197 -0.66 6.70 13.44
C GLU A 197 0.10 5.79 12.48
N VAL A 198 1.43 5.70 12.64
CA VAL A 198 2.26 4.77 11.88
C VAL A 198 2.14 3.35 12.46
N GLY A 199 2.25 3.23 13.77
CA GLY A 199 2.32 1.95 14.48
C GLY A 199 3.54 1.13 14.02
N TYR A 200 3.27 0.08 13.26
CA TYR A 200 4.31 -0.77 12.65
C TYR A 200 4.14 -0.82 11.14
N CYS A 201 5.17 -0.38 10.41
CA CYS A 201 5.24 -0.52 8.97
C CYS A 201 6.20 -1.66 8.58
N GLN A 202 5.74 -2.55 7.71
CA GLN A 202 6.55 -3.64 7.16
C GLN A 202 7.82 -3.08 6.50
N GLY A 203 8.96 -3.70 6.77
CA GLY A 203 10.27 -3.27 6.27
C GLY A 203 11.06 -2.40 7.25
N SER A 204 10.40 -1.68 8.17
CA SER A 204 11.08 -0.85 9.16
C SER A 204 11.96 -1.64 10.14
N ALA A 205 11.60 -2.90 10.42
CA ALA A 205 12.41 -3.81 11.23
C ALA A 205 13.83 -4.04 10.68
N PHE A 206 14.05 -3.94 9.37
CA PHE A 206 15.40 -4.06 8.80
C PHE A 206 16.29 -2.87 9.16
N ILE A 207 15.71 -1.67 9.27
CA ILE A 207 16.42 -0.46 9.72
C ILE A 207 16.82 -0.62 11.18
N VAL A 208 15.88 -1.03 12.04
CA VAL A 208 16.16 -1.25 13.46
C VAL A 208 17.15 -2.40 13.67
N GLY A 209 17.04 -3.47 12.89
CA GLY A 209 18.00 -4.58 12.92
C GLY A 209 19.42 -4.12 12.60
N LEU A 210 19.61 -3.25 11.60
CA LEU A 210 20.94 -2.67 11.32
C LEU A 210 21.44 -1.83 12.50
N LEU A 211 20.59 -1.00 13.11
CA LEU A 211 20.97 -0.19 14.26
C LEU A 211 21.43 -1.06 15.43
N LEU A 212 20.69 -2.13 15.74
CA LEU A 212 21.01 -3.07 16.81
C LEU A 212 22.31 -3.87 16.58
N MET A 213 22.72 -4.05 15.33
CA MET A 213 24.06 -4.61 15.03
C MET A 213 25.20 -3.64 15.36
N GLN A 214 24.92 -2.34 15.52
CA GLN A 214 25.95 -1.31 15.75
C GLN A 214 25.91 -0.72 17.15
N MET A 215 24.75 -0.67 17.81
CA MET A 215 24.58 0.01 19.10
C MET A 215 23.60 -0.73 20.02
N PRO A 216 23.62 -0.46 21.34
CA PRO A 216 22.68 -1.09 22.26
C PRO A 216 21.23 -0.66 22.02
N GLU A 217 20.31 -1.40 22.63
CA GLU A 217 18.87 -1.35 22.38
C GLU A 217 18.25 0.05 22.57
N GLU A 218 18.59 0.74 23.67
CA GLU A 218 18.04 2.07 23.97
C GLU A 218 18.54 3.15 23.00
N GLU A 219 19.81 3.08 22.59
CA GLU A 219 20.39 3.94 21.57
C GLU A 219 19.75 3.68 20.21
N ALA A 220 19.54 2.42 19.84
CA ALA A 220 18.89 2.04 18.59
C ALA A 220 17.45 2.58 18.53
N PHE A 221 16.69 2.47 19.63
CA PHE A 221 15.37 3.10 19.77
C PHE A 221 15.46 4.62 19.58
N SER A 222 16.41 5.28 20.24
CA SER A 222 16.55 6.73 20.17
C SER A 222 16.90 7.21 18.76
N VAL A 223 17.83 6.54 18.09
CA VAL A 223 18.19 6.83 16.69
C VAL A 223 16.99 6.58 15.78
N PHE A 224 16.28 5.47 15.94
CA PHE A 224 15.11 5.17 15.12
C PHE A 224 13.99 6.21 15.26
N VAL A 225 13.70 6.67 16.49
CA VAL A 225 12.74 7.76 16.73
C VAL A 225 13.17 9.03 15.99
N ARG A 226 14.46 9.40 16.04
CA ARG A 226 14.98 10.56 15.30
C ARG A 226 14.87 10.40 13.79
N LEU A 227 15.14 9.21 13.26
CA LEU A 227 14.95 8.92 11.83
C LEU A 227 13.49 9.11 11.39
N MET A 228 12.56 8.69 12.24
CA MET A 228 11.14 8.87 11.97
C MET A 228 10.74 10.35 12.01
N GLN A 229 11.26 11.13 12.95
CA GLN A 229 10.92 12.55 13.13
C GLN A 229 11.58 13.46 12.07
N GLU A 230 12.88 13.29 11.82
CA GLU A 230 13.70 14.28 11.11
C GLU A 230 14.09 13.84 9.68
N TYR A 231 14.02 12.55 9.37
CA TYR A 231 14.51 12.00 8.09
C TYR A 231 13.38 11.61 7.12
N ARG A 232 12.16 12.10 7.36
CA ARG A 232 10.94 11.83 6.57
C ARG A 232 10.52 10.35 6.51
N LEU A 233 11.14 9.45 7.29
CA LEU A 233 10.75 8.03 7.29
C LEU A 233 9.33 7.82 7.83
N ARG A 234 8.89 8.63 8.79
CA ARG A 234 7.51 8.61 9.28
C ARG A 234 6.50 8.80 8.16
N GLU A 235 6.73 9.79 7.29
CA GLU A 235 5.81 10.09 6.19
C GLU A 235 5.78 8.96 5.16
N LEU A 236 6.91 8.30 4.90
CA LEU A 236 6.99 7.10 4.05
C LEU A 236 6.21 5.91 4.63
N PHE A 237 6.13 5.79 5.95
CA PHE A 237 5.50 4.66 6.65
C PHE A 237 4.06 4.91 7.09
N LYS A 238 3.50 6.10 6.81
CA LYS A 238 2.07 6.35 7.06
C LYS A 238 1.20 5.39 6.25
N PRO A 239 0.04 4.94 6.80
CA PRO A 239 -0.84 3.99 6.13
C PRO A 239 -1.29 4.39 4.72
N SER A 240 -1.38 5.70 4.42
CA SER A 240 -1.77 6.19 3.11
C SER A 240 -0.72 5.95 2.01
N MET A 241 0.54 5.69 2.38
CA MET A 241 1.69 5.57 1.47
C MET A 241 1.85 6.77 0.52
N ALA A 242 1.30 7.93 0.90
CA ALA A 242 1.28 9.12 0.04
C ALA A 242 2.70 9.61 -0.29
N GLU A 243 3.58 9.63 0.72
CA GLU A 243 4.98 10.04 0.56
C GLU A 243 5.78 9.05 -0.29
N LEU A 244 5.51 7.75 -0.14
CA LEU A 244 6.11 6.73 -1.01
C LEU A 244 5.69 6.96 -2.45
N GLY A 245 4.39 7.18 -2.70
CA GLY A 245 3.88 7.51 -4.03
C GLY A 245 4.54 8.76 -4.63
N LEU A 246 4.78 9.79 -3.82
CA LEU A 246 5.54 10.97 -4.22
C LEU A 246 6.98 10.62 -4.60
N CYS A 247 7.68 9.82 -3.80
CA CYS A 247 9.05 9.39 -4.11
C CYS A 247 9.11 8.59 -5.41
N ILE A 248 8.14 7.69 -5.65
CA ILE A 248 8.04 6.93 -6.90
C ILE A 248 7.80 7.87 -8.09
N TYR A 249 6.90 8.85 -7.98
CA TYR A 249 6.66 9.86 -9.02
C TYR A 249 7.92 10.67 -9.35
N GLN A 250 8.63 11.15 -8.32
CA GLN A 250 9.89 11.88 -8.48
C GLN A 250 10.99 11.02 -9.12
N PHE A 251 11.06 9.73 -8.74
CA PHE A 251 12.05 8.81 -9.27
C PHE A 251 11.75 8.45 -10.73
N GLU A 252 10.49 8.24 -11.09
CA GLU A 252 10.08 8.02 -12.48
C GLU A 252 10.43 9.23 -13.36
N PHE A 253 10.23 10.45 -12.85
CA PHE A 253 10.65 11.66 -13.55
C PHE A 253 12.17 11.69 -13.80
N LEU A 254 12.99 11.31 -12.81
CA LEU A 254 14.45 11.20 -13.00
C LEU A 254 14.82 10.15 -14.04
N LEU A 255 14.16 8.99 -14.01
CA LEU A 255 14.35 7.91 -14.98
C LEU A 255 14.03 8.41 -16.40
N GLN A 256 12.91 9.11 -16.58
CA GLN A 256 12.53 9.68 -17.87
C GLN A 256 13.54 10.73 -18.38
N GLU A 257 14.10 11.56 -17.50
CA GLU A 257 15.06 12.61 -17.89
C GLU A 257 16.46 12.08 -18.16
N GLN A 258 16.94 11.13 -17.36
CA GLN A 258 18.35 10.68 -17.39
C GLN A 258 18.55 9.40 -18.19
N LEU A 259 17.53 8.56 -18.33
CA LEU A 259 17.56 7.25 -18.99
C LEU A 259 16.29 7.05 -19.84
N PRO A 260 16.03 7.91 -20.84
CA PRO A 260 14.77 7.91 -21.60
C PRO A 260 14.50 6.61 -22.34
N GLU A 261 15.54 5.97 -22.91
CA GLU A 261 15.40 4.67 -23.60
C GLU A 261 14.93 3.57 -22.64
N LEU A 262 15.52 3.53 -21.44
CA LEU A 262 15.12 2.58 -20.41
C LEU A 262 13.70 2.85 -19.90
N ASN A 263 13.32 4.12 -19.76
CA ASN A 263 11.96 4.50 -19.37
C ASN A 263 10.92 4.02 -20.40
N VAL A 264 11.20 4.23 -21.70
CA VAL A 264 10.32 3.75 -22.79
C VAL A 264 10.22 2.23 -22.76
N HIS A 265 11.35 1.53 -22.58
CA HIS A 265 11.36 0.08 -22.47
C HIS A 265 10.50 -0.41 -21.29
N PHE A 266 10.72 0.13 -20.08
CA PHE A 266 9.93 -0.23 -18.90
C PHE A 266 8.42 -0.01 -19.11
N ARG A 267 8.04 1.11 -19.73
CA ARG A 267 6.63 1.39 -20.06
C ARG A 267 6.08 0.40 -21.08
N SER A 268 6.85 0.04 -22.11
CA SER A 268 6.44 -0.96 -23.11
C SER A 268 6.22 -2.34 -22.50
N GLN A 269 7.01 -2.69 -21.47
CA GLN A 269 6.91 -3.94 -20.73
C GLN A 269 5.92 -3.87 -19.56
N SER A 270 5.24 -2.73 -19.36
CA SER A 270 4.36 -2.48 -18.21
C SER A 270 5.05 -2.73 -16.86
N PHE A 271 6.37 -2.50 -16.80
CA PHE A 271 7.19 -2.68 -15.62
C PHE A 271 7.21 -1.37 -14.82
N LEU A 272 6.30 -1.27 -13.85
CA LEU A 272 6.08 -0.04 -13.10
C LEU A 272 7.24 0.24 -12.13
N THR A 273 7.63 1.50 -11.98
CA THR A 273 8.66 1.96 -11.04
C THR A 273 8.43 1.45 -9.61
N SER A 274 7.17 1.38 -9.18
CA SER A 274 6.78 0.87 -7.85
C SER A 274 7.13 -0.60 -7.62
N MET A 275 7.27 -1.41 -8.67
CA MET A 275 7.54 -2.86 -8.55
C MET A 275 8.95 -3.14 -8.01
N TYR A 276 9.93 -2.32 -8.36
CA TYR A 276 11.32 -2.52 -7.95
C TYR A 276 11.82 -1.46 -6.96
N ALA A 277 11.31 -0.22 -7.02
CA ALA A 277 11.84 0.88 -6.20
C ALA A 277 11.19 1.03 -4.83
N SER A 278 10.00 0.46 -4.59
CA SER A 278 9.29 0.65 -3.31
C SER A 278 10.12 0.18 -2.12
N SER A 279 10.77 -0.99 -2.22
CA SER A 279 11.64 -1.50 -1.16
C SER A 279 12.89 -0.65 -0.95
N TRP A 280 13.41 0.00 -2.00
CA TRP A 280 14.58 0.87 -1.91
C TRP A 280 14.32 2.05 -0.98
N PHE A 281 13.16 2.69 -1.12
CA PHE A 281 12.74 3.80 -0.25
C PHE A 281 12.34 3.33 1.14
N LEU A 282 11.52 2.29 1.24
CA LEU A 282 11.00 1.82 2.53
C LEU A 282 12.07 1.18 3.42
N THR A 283 13.10 0.58 2.83
CA THR A 283 14.11 -0.17 3.59
C THR A 283 15.50 0.41 3.44
N LEU A 284 15.65 1.54 2.74
CA LEU A 284 16.94 2.18 2.48
C LEU A 284 17.95 1.19 1.87
N PHE A 285 17.45 0.34 0.95
CA PHE A 285 18.16 -0.78 0.32
C PHE A 285 18.61 -1.93 1.22
N LEU A 286 18.23 -1.97 2.50
CA LEU A 286 18.61 -3.04 3.44
C LEU A 286 18.04 -4.41 3.08
N THR A 287 16.96 -4.44 2.31
CA THR A 287 16.40 -5.69 1.76
C THR A 287 16.89 -6.01 0.35
N THR A 288 17.66 -5.10 -0.25
CA THR A 288 18.17 -5.23 -1.62
C THR A 288 19.64 -5.64 -1.64
N PHE A 289 20.47 -5.05 -0.79
CA PHE A 289 21.91 -5.32 -0.77
C PHE A 289 22.34 -6.14 0.45
N PRO A 290 23.44 -6.90 0.32
CA PRO A 290 24.19 -7.39 1.47
C PRO A 290 24.62 -6.26 2.41
N LEU A 291 24.74 -6.58 3.71
CA LEU A 291 25.02 -5.62 4.78
C LEU A 291 26.22 -4.68 4.51
N PRO A 292 27.37 -5.14 3.95
CA PRO A 292 28.50 -4.26 3.67
C PRO A 292 28.13 -3.10 2.73
N VAL A 293 27.36 -3.36 1.67
CA VAL A 293 26.93 -2.32 0.72
C VAL A 293 25.78 -1.49 1.31
N ALA A 294 24.79 -2.14 1.92
CA ALA A 294 23.65 -1.45 2.50
C ALA A 294 24.05 -0.47 3.62
N THR A 295 25.02 -0.86 4.46
CA THR A 295 25.55 0.01 5.54
C THR A 295 26.22 1.26 4.97
N ARG A 296 26.90 1.16 3.82
CA ARG A 296 27.52 2.33 3.17
C ARG A 296 26.48 3.31 2.65
N VAL A 297 25.36 2.81 2.13
CA VAL A 297 24.22 3.66 1.74
C VAL A 297 23.60 4.31 2.99
N PHE A 298 23.45 3.54 4.07
CA PHE A 298 22.91 4.03 5.33
C PHE A 298 23.78 5.11 5.98
N ASP A 299 25.11 4.97 5.97
CA ASP A 299 26.06 6.00 6.45
C ASP A 299 25.77 7.37 5.82
N ILE A 300 25.56 7.38 4.50
CA ILE A 300 25.31 8.61 3.74
C ILE A 300 23.88 9.09 3.95
N PHE A 301 22.91 8.18 4.08
CA PHE A 301 21.53 8.54 4.41
C PHE A 301 21.44 9.27 5.75
N MET A 302 22.20 8.86 6.76
CA MET A 302 22.27 9.53 8.07
C MET A 302 22.75 10.99 7.95
N TYR A 303 23.41 11.38 6.85
CA TYR A 303 23.87 12.75 6.61
C TYR A 303 23.03 13.50 5.56
N GLU A 304 22.71 12.87 4.42
CA GLU A 304 22.06 13.50 3.26
C GLU A 304 20.56 13.25 3.17
N GLY A 305 20.00 12.40 4.05
CA GLY A 305 18.60 12.00 4.03
C GLY A 305 18.20 11.27 2.74
N LEU A 306 16.93 11.38 2.34
CA LEU A 306 16.38 10.64 1.20
C LEU A 306 17.05 10.94 -0.16
N GLU A 307 17.79 12.05 -0.29
CA GLU A 307 18.48 12.37 -1.55
C GLU A 307 19.41 11.24 -2.02
N ILE A 308 20.12 10.59 -1.08
CA ILE A 308 21.01 9.48 -1.46
C ILE A 308 20.24 8.29 -2.02
N VAL A 309 18.99 8.07 -1.58
CA VAL A 309 18.18 6.94 -2.05
C VAL A 309 17.85 7.09 -3.53
N PHE A 310 17.47 8.31 -3.95
CA PHE A 310 17.28 8.64 -5.37
C PHE A 310 18.56 8.45 -6.18
N ARG A 311 19.69 8.94 -5.65
CA ARG A 311 21.00 8.86 -6.32
C ARG A 311 21.48 7.43 -6.49
N VAL A 312 21.37 6.59 -5.46
CA VAL A 312 21.74 5.18 -5.52
C VAL A 312 20.81 4.44 -6.48
N GLY A 313 19.49 4.63 -6.39
CA GLY A 313 18.54 4.01 -7.31
C GLY A 313 18.84 4.34 -8.78
N MET A 314 19.13 5.61 -9.09
CA MET A 314 19.50 6.01 -10.45
C MET A 314 20.87 5.48 -10.87
N ALA A 315 21.85 5.39 -9.97
CA ALA A 315 23.14 4.79 -10.27
C ALA A 315 23.01 3.30 -10.62
N LEU A 316 22.12 2.57 -9.93
CA LEU A 316 21.85 1.16 -10.24
C LEU A 316 21.29 0.99 -11.65
N LEU A 317 20.32 1.83 -12.03
CA LEU A 317 19.76 1.81 -13.38
C LEU A 317 20.83 2.18 -14.43
N GLN A 318 21.71 3.14 -14.13
CA GLN A 318 22.81 3.51 -15.03
C GLN A 318 23.83 2.37 -15.22
N PHE A 319 24.17 1.64 -14.17
CA PHE A 319 25.09 0.49 -14.28
C PHE A 319 24.49 -0.65 -15.09
N ASN A 320 23.17 -0.83 -15.03
CA ASN A 320 22.50 -2.00 -15.56
C ASN A 320 21.65 -1.69 -16.81
N GLN A 321 21.71 -0.46 -17.35
CA GLN A 321 20.90 -0.03 -18.48
C GLN A 321 21.03 -0.97 -19.69
N ALA A 322 22.27 -1.33 -20.07
CA ALA A 322 22.54 -2.15 -21.24
C ALA A 322 21.88 -3.53 -21.16
N GLU A 323 21.86 -4.14 -19.97
CA GLU A 323 21.22 -5.44 -19.73
C GLU A 323 19.70 -5.29 -19.61
N LEU A 324 19.22 -4.32 -18.83
CA LEU A 324 17.79 -4.14 -18.56
C LEU A 324 16.96 -3.85 -19.82
N VAL A 325 17.51 -3.14 -20.81
CA VAL A 325 16.82 -2.87 -22.09
C VAL A 325 16.58 -4.14 -22.91
N GLN A 326 17.33 -5.21 -22.67
CA GLN A 326 17.22 -6.46 -23.41
C GLN A 326 16.23 -7.45 -22.77
N LEU A 327 15.78 -7.19 -21.54
CA LEU A 327 14.97 -8.10 -20.75
C LEU A 327 13.48 -7.75 -20.84
N ASP A 328 12.61 -8.76 -20.77
CA ASP A 328 11.17 -8.56 -20.58
C ASP A 328 10.83 -8.29 -19.10
N MET A 329 9.53 -8.15 -18.80
CA MET A 329 9.05 -7.86 -17.44
C MET A 329 9.56 -8.88 -16.40
N GLU A 330 9.49 -10.18 -16.72
CA GLU A 330 9.93 -11.24 -15.81
C GLU A 330 11.45 -11.24 -15.65
N GLY A 331 12.19 -11.14 -16.77
CA GLY A 331 13.64 -11.08 -16.79
C GLY A 331 14.18 -9.91 -15.97
N MET A 332 13.58 -8.71 -16.11
CA MET A 332 13.93 -7.54 -15.29
C MET A 332 13.69 -7.82 -13.81
N SER A 333 12.53 -8.36 -13.44
CA SER A 333 12.19 -8.70 -12.05
C SER A 333 13.22 -9.67 -11.44
N GLN A 334 13.60 -10.72 -12.16
CA GLN A 334 14.63 -11.67 -11.71
C GLN A 334 16.00 -11.00 -11.61
N TYR A 335 16.35 -10.12 -12.55
CA TYR A 335 17.63 -9.42 -12.56
C TYR A 335 17.78 -8.47 -11.35
N PHE A 336 16.73 -7.72 -11.02
CA PHE A 336 16.68 -6.88 -9.80
C PHE A 336 16.80 -7.69 -8.51
N GLN A 337 16.28 -8.92 -8.48
CA GLN A 337 16.26 -9.74 -7.27
C GLN A 337 17.52 -10.60 -7.10
N LYS A 338 18.17 -11.03 -8.18
CA LYS A 338 19.25 -12.03 -8.13
C LYS A 338 20.62 -11.50 -8.53
N VAL A 339 20.68 -10.53 -9.45
CA VAL A 339 21.95 -10.06 -10.02
C VAL A 339 22.41 -8.77 -9.37
N ILE A 340 21.55 -7.75 -9.37
CA ILE A 340 21.88 -6.42 -8.83
C ILE A 340 22.35 -6.44 -7.36
N PRO A 341 21.75 -7.24 -6.44
CA PRO A 341 22.17 -7.30 -5.05
C PRO A 341 23.67 -7.59 -4.84
N HIS A 342 24.23 -8.47 -5.67
CA HIS A 342 25.59 -9.00 -5.49
C HIS A 342 26.64 -8.31 -6.38
N GLN A 343 26.22 -7.40 -7.26
CA GLN A 343 27.09 -6.73 -8.23
C GLN A 343 28.21 -5.90 -7.57
N PHE A 344 28.04 -5.49 -6.31
CA PHE A 344 28.93 -4.57 -5.60
C PHE A 344 29.61 -5.18 -4.37
N ASP A 345 29.50 -6.49 -4.15
CA ASP A 345 30.00 -7.16 -2.94
C ASP A 345 31.52 -6.97 -2.75
N SER A 346 32.28 -7.00 -3.85
CA SER A 346 33.74 -6.82 -3.81
C SER A 346 34.17 -5.35 -3.70
N CYS A 347 33.31 -4.39 -4.07
CA CYS A 347 33.67 -2.97 -4.09
C CYS A 347 32.42 -2.06 -3.97
N PRO A 348 31.90 -1.86 -2.75
CA PRO A 348 30.76 -0.97 -2.50
C PRO A 348 31.01 0.47 -2.97
N ASP A 349 32.25 0.94 -2.89
CA ASP A 349 32.64 2.31 -3.25
C ASP A 349 32.34 2.64 -4.72
N LYS A 350 32.38 1.65 -5.61
CA LYS A 350 32.02 1.83 -7.02
C LYS A 350 30.59 2.35 -7.19
N LEU A 351 29.65 1.81 -6.41
CA LEU A 351 28.26 2.25 -6.40
C LEU A 351 28.14 3.66 -5.81
N ILE A 352 28.78 3.91 -4.67
CA ILE A 352 28.71 5.20 -3.96
C ILE A 352 29.30 6.34 -4.79
N LEU A 353 30.46 6.12 -5.42
CA LEU A 353 31.09 7.09 -6.31
C LEU A 353 30.17 7.45 -7.48
N ARG A 354 29.52 6.44 -8.07
CA ARG A 354 28.57 6.69 -9.16
C ARG A 354 27.33 7.44 -8.67
N ALA A 355 26.75 7.07 -7.53
CA ALA A 355 25.61 7.76 -6.92
C ALA A 355 25.92 9.24 -6.63
N CYS A 356 27.14 9.55 -6.17
CA CYS A 356 27.57 10.93 -5.95
C CYS A 356 27.63 11.76 -7.25
N GLN A 357 27.82 11.13 -8.41
CA GLN A 357 27.86 11.78 -9.73
C GLN A 357 26.46 11.95 -10.37
N VAL A 358 25.44 11.24 -9.88
CA VAL A 358 24.07 11.37 -10.39
C VAL A 358 23.60 12.81 -10.22
N LYS A 359 22.98 13.38 -11.25
CA LYS A 359 22.42 14.73 -11.14
C LYS A 359 21.13 14.67 -10.33
N TYR A 360 21.07 15.40 -9.22
CA TYR A 360 19.87 15.57 -8.41
C TYR A 360 19.65 17.06 -8.18
N ASN A 361 18.44 17.55 -8.50
CA ASN A 361 18.10 18.96 -8.38
C ASN A 361 17.01 19.16 -7.31
N PRO A 362 17.36 19.64 -6.11
CA PRO A 362 16.41 19.80 -5.00
C PRO A 362 15.23 20.74 -5.34
N ARG A 363 15.48 21.80 -6.12
CA ARG A 363 14.43 22.74 -6.54
C ARG A 363 13.41 22.06 -7.46
N LYS A 364 13.89 21.20 -8.36
CA LYS A 364 13.04 20.41 -9.25
C LYS A 364 12.22 19.40 -8.47
N MET A 365 12.80 18.71 -7.48
CA MET A 365 12.06 17.80 -6.61
C MET A 365 10.93 18.48 -5.85
N LYS A 366 11.19 19.68 -5.29
CA LYS A 366 10.16 20.47 -4.62
C LYS A 366 9.04 20.91 -5.58
N ARG A 367 9.36 21.17 -6.85
CA ARG A 367 8.35 21.47 -7.88
C ARG A 367 7.49 20.23 -8.18
N LEU A 368 8.13 19.07 -8.38
CA LEU A 368 7.43 17.80 -8.62
C LEU A 368 6.52 17.41 -7.45
N GLU A 369 6.93 17.73 -6.22
CA GLU A 369 6.08 17.55 -5.03
C GLU A 369 4.79 18.36 -5.10
N LYS A 370 4.88 19.64 -5.48
CA LYS A 370 3.68 20.49 -5.66
C LYS A 370 2.78 19.99 -6.79
N GLU A 371 3.38 19.56 -7.89
CA GLU A 371 2.68 19.00 -9.04
C GLU A 371 1.95 17.71 -8.67
N TYR A 372 2.63 16.79 -7.98
CA TYR A 372 2.04 15.54 -7.51
C TYR A 372 0.91 15.77 -6.50
N ALA A 373 1.07 16.74 -5.58
CA ALA A 373 0.02 17.12 -4.66
C ALA A 373 -1.23 17.63 -5.39
N ALA A 374 -1.06 18.50 -6.40
CA ALA A 374 -2.17 18.99 -7.21
C ALA A 374 -2.85 17.85 -8.01
N LEU A 375 -2.06 16.93 -8.57
CA LEU A 375 -2.57 15.75 -9.27
C LEU A 375 -3.42 14.88 -8.33
N LYS A 376 -2.94 14.62 -7.11
CA LYS A 376 -3.68 13.82 -6.12
C LYS A 376 -4.91 14.50 -5.55
N SER A 377 -4.89 15.83 -5.40
CA SER A 377 -6.09 16.59 -5.05
C SER A 377 -7.16 16.47 -6.14
N LYS A 378 -6.79 16.65 -7.41
CA LYS A 378 -7.73 16.50 -8.54
C LYS A 378 -8.30 15.09 -8.63
N GLU A 379 -7.45 14.07 -8.50
CA GLU A 379 -7.88 12.66 -8.50
C GLU A 379 -8.86 12.38 -7.35
N MET A 380 -8.64 12.96 -6.16
CA MET A 380 -9.56 12.81 -5.03
C MET A 380 -10.92 13.49 -5.29
N GLU A 381 -10.92 14.69 -5.87
CA GLU A 381 -12.15 15.40 -6.27
C GLU A 381 -12.95 14.60 -7.30
N GLU A 382 -12.30 14.06 -8.33
CA GLU A 382 -12.91 13.20 -9.33
C GLU A 382 -13.49 11.92 -8.70
N GLN A 383 -12.80 11.31 -7.75
CA GLN A 383 -13.31 10.13 -7.03
C GLN A 383 -14.53 10.45 -6.17
N ILE A 384 -14.59 11.63 -5.56
CA ILE A 384 -15.76 12.09 -4.80
C ILE A 384 -16.94 12.28 -5.77
N GLU A 385 -16.72 12.91 -6.90
CA GLU A 385 -17.76 13.14 -7.90
C GLU A 385 -18.27 11.83 -8.52
N ILE A 386 -17.37 10.90 -8.85
CA ILE A 386 -17.75 9.55 -9.33
C ILE A 386 -18.61 8.83 -8.30
N LYS A 387 -18.30 8.93 -7.00
CA LYS A 387 -19.12 8.31 -5.93
C LYS A 387 -20.49 8.97 -5.79
N ARG A 388 -20.57 10.29 -5.94
CA ARG A 388 -21.83 11.04 -5.96
C ARG A 388 -22.69 10.60 -7.15
N LEU A 389 -22.15 10.65 -8.37
CA LEU A 389 -22.84 10.26 -9.60
C LEU A 389 -23.29 8.79 -9.55
N ARG A 390 -22.50 7.88 -8.97
CA ARG A 390 -22.90 6.48 -8.75
C ARG A 390 -24.07 6.33 -7.79
N SER A 391 -24.17 7.19 -6.79
CA SER A 391 -25.27 7.18 -5.81
C SER A 391 -26.56 7.73 -6.43
N GLU A 392 -26.45 8.84 -7.14
CA GLU A 392 -27.57 9.43 -7.89
C GLU A 392 -28.09 8.49 -8.99
N ASN A 393 -27.20 7.87 -9.77
CA ASN A 393 -27.59 6.87 -10.76
C ASN A 393 -28.31 5.66 -10.14
N ARG A 394 -27.93 5.25 -8.93
CA ARG A 394 -28.62 4.16 -8.22
C ARG A 394 -30.06 4.55 -7.85
N LEU A 395 -30.25 5.78 -7.37
CA LEU A 395 -31.57 6.33 -7.03
C LEU A 395 -32.46 6.48 -8.28
N LEU A 396 -31.90 6.99 -9.37
CA LEU A 396 -32.63 7.13 -10.64
C LEU A 396 -33.07 5.77 -11.18
N LYS A 397 -32.21 4.75 -11.14
CA LYS A 397 -32.58 3.38 -11.53
C LYS A 397 -33.74 2.83 -10.69
N GLN A 398 -33.73 3.04 -9.37
CA GLN A 398 -34.85 2.64 -8.51
C GLN A 398 -36.14 3.38 -8.85
N ARG A 399 -36.04 4.66 -9.21
CA ARG A 399 -37.20 5.46 -9.60
C ARG A 399 -37.79 4.97 -10.92
N ILE A 400 -36.94 4.68 -11.91
CA ILE A 400 -37.35 4.10 -13.20
C ILE A 400 -38.05 2.77 -12.97
N GLU A 401 -37.46 1.84 -12.18
CA GLU A 401 -38.08 0.54 -11.90
C GLU A 401 -39.47 0.70 -11.22
N THR A 402 -39.62 1.67 -10.33
CA THR A 402 -40.90 1.96 -9.68
C THR A 402 -41.94 2.49 -10.67
N LEU A 403 -41.51 3.38 -11.58
CA LEU A 403 -42.38 3.93 -12.62
C LEU A 403 -42.77 2.86 -13.64
N GLU A 404 -41.85 2.00 -14.06
CA GLU A 404 -42.11 0.87 -14.96
C GLU A 404 -43.12 -0.10 -14.35
N LYS A 405 -42.96 -0.47 -13.08
CA LYS A 405 -43.96 -1.28 -12.35
C LYS A 405 -45.33 -0.61 -12.36
N GLY A 406 -45.38 0.69 -12.06
CA GLY A 406 -46.61 1.47 -12.11
C GLY A 406 -47.25 1.51 -13.50
N GLN A 407 -46.46 1.62 -14.57
CA GLN A 407 -46.95 1.59 -15.95
C GLN A 407 -47.51 0.21 -16.33
N VAL A 408 -46.84 -0.88 -15.94
CA VAL A 408 -47.33 -2.25 -16.17
C VAL A 408 -48.67 -2.46 -15.45
N THR A 409 -48.80 -2.01 -14.20
CA THR A 409 -50.07 -2.10 -13.46
C THR A 409 -51.19 -1.33 -14.18
N ARG A 410 -50.92 -0.11 -14.65
CA ARG A 410 -51.91 0.67 -15.41
C ARG A 410 -52.32 0.00 -16.74
N ALA A 411 -51.37 -0.60 -17.45
CA ALA A 411 -51.65 -1.31 -18.69
C ALA A 411 -52.56 -2.53 -18.44
N GLN A 412 -52.30 -3.28 -17.36
CA GLN A 412 -53.15 -4.40 -16.94
C GLN A 412 -54.56 -3.95 -16.59
N GLU A 413 -54.70 -2.86 -15.82
CA GLU A 413 -56.01 -2.28 -15.49
C GLU A 413 -56.77 -1.82 -16.75
N ALA A 414 -56.08 -1.23 -17.74
CA ALA A 414 -56.70 -0.82 -19.00
C ALA A 414 -57.18 -2.01 -19.84
N GLU A 415 -56.41 -3.10 -19.91
CA GLU A 415 -56.81 -4.31 -20.63
C GLU A 415 -58.03 -4.98 -19.98
N GLU A 416 -58.05 -5.08 -18.64
CA GLU A 416 -59.19 -5.60 -17.88
C GLU A 416 -60.44 -4.73 -18.11
N ASN A 417 -60.28 -3.41 -18.13
CA ASN A 417 -61.35 -2.47 -18.46
C ASN A 417 -61.92 -2.71 -19.87
N ASP A 418 -61.07 -2.94 -20.87
CA ASP A 418 -61.50 -3.20 -22.25
C ASP A 418 -62.18 -4.57 -22.41
N VAL A 419 -61.74 -5.60 -21.66
CA VAL A 419 -62.43 -6.90 -21.60
C VAL A 419 -63.84 -6.72 -21.04
N ILE A 420 -63.98 -6.05 -19.90
CA ILE A 420 -65.27 -5.82 -19.24
C ILE A 420 -66.21 -5.01 -20.15
N ARG A 421 -65.70 -3.99 -20.86
CA ARG A 421 -66.48 -3.22 -21.84
C ARG A 421 -66.99 -4.10 -23.00
N ARG A 422 -66.17 -5.01 -23.52
CA ARG A 422 -66.57 -5.94 -24.59
C ARG A 422 -67.63 -6.94 -24.11
N GLU A 423 -67.47 -7.50 -22.92
CA GLU A 423 -68.46 -8.40 -22.33
C GLU A 423 -69.79 -7.69 -22.08
N LEU A 424 -69.76 -6.46 -21.55
CA LEU A 424 -70.95 -5.64 -21.37
C LEU A 424 -71.67 -5.39 -22.70
N ALA A 425 -70.94 -5.10 -23.78
CA ALA A 425 -71.52 -4.91 -25.11
C ALA A 425 -72.21 -6.19 -25.63
N LEU A 426 -71.59 -7.35 -25.46
CA LEU A 426 -72.18 -8.65 -25.82
C LEU A 426 -73.45 -8.96 -25.01
N VAL A 427 -73.43 -8.71 -23.70
CA VAL A 427 -74.60 -8.90 -22.83
C VAL A 427 -75.72 -7.95 -23.21
N ARG A 428 -75.42 -6.68 -23.53
CA ARG A 428 -76.38 -5.70 -24.07
C ARG A 428 -77.03 -6.18 -25.37
N GLN A 429 -76.24 -6.69 -26.31
CA GLN A 429 -76.75 -7.23 -27.56
C GLN A 429 -77.66 -8.44 -27.33
N ARG A 430 -77.25 -9.38 -26.47
CA ARG A 430 -78.07 -10.54 -26.10
C ARG A 430 -79.38 -10.11 -25.47
N CYS A 431 -79.35 -9.16 -24.53
CA CYS A 431 -80.54 -8.60 -23.91
C CYS A 431 -81.48 -7.98 -24.95
N SER A 432 -80.96 -7.16 -25.88
CA SER A 432 -81.75 -6.59 -26.98
C SER A 432 -82.41 -7.67 -27.85
N SER A 433 -81.66 -8.70 -28.22
CA SER A 433 -82.18 -9.81 -29.03
C SER A 433 -83.21 -10.67 -28.30
N ALA A 434 -83.05 -10.86 -26.98
CA ALA A 434 -84.00 -11.57 -26.13
C ALA A 434 -85.32 -10.79 -26.01
N THR A 435 -85.23 -9.46 -25.80
CA THR A 435 -86.39 -8.56 -25.77
C THR A 435 -87.11 -8.50 -27.12
N GLU A 436 -86.38 -8.45 -28.24
CA GLU A 436 -86.97 -8.53 -29.58
C GLU A 436 -87.65 -9.87 -29.85
N SER A 437 -87.04 -10.98 -29.42
CA SER A 437 -87.62 -12.32 -29.56
C SER A 437 -88.88 -12.47 -28.72
N LEU A 438 -88.88 -11.92 -27.50
CA LEU A 438 -90.06 -11.85 -26.66
C LEU A 438 -91.16 -11.00 -27.29
N ARG A 439 -90.83 -9.82 -27.85
CA ARG A 439 -91.79 -8.97 -28.57
C ARG A 439 -92.39 -9.69 -29.78
N ARG A 440 -91.57 -10.41 -30.54
CA ARG A 440 -92.04 -11.24 -31.68
C ARG A 440 -92.99 -12.33 -31.20
N ALA A 441 -92.59 -13.11 -30.19
CA ALA A 441 -93.45 -14.14 -29.61
C ALA A 441 -94.80 -13.56 -29.12
N GLN A 442 -94.78 -12.41 -28.45
CA GLN A 442 -96.00 -11.70 -28.01
C GLN A 442 -96.86 -11.22 -29.19
N SER A 443 -96.27 -10.76 -30.28
CA SER A 443 -97.01 -10.35 -31.50
C SER A 443 -97.66 -11.55 -32.18
N THR A 444 -96.92 -12.65 -32.36
CA THR A 444 -97.42 -13.91 -32.94
C THR A 444 -98.58 -14.46 -32.11
N ILE A 445 -98.49 -14.42 -30.78
CA ILE A 445 -99.58 -14.83 -29.89
C ILE A 445 -100.83 -13.96 -30.10
N ARG A 446 -100.69 -12.63 -30.22
CA ARG A 446 -101.83 -11.73 -30.50
C ARG A 446 -102.49 -12.01 -31.85
N GLU A 447 -101.71 -12.30 -32.89
CA GLU A 447 -102.24 -12.62 -34.22
C GLU A 447 -102.99 -13.96 -34.22
N LEU A 448 -102.48 -14.97 -33.51
CA LEU A 448 -103.11 -16.29 -33.41
C LEU A 448 -104.38 -16.28 -32.54
N GLN A 449 -104.48 -15.39 -31.54
CA GLN A 449 -105.69 -15.19 -30.73
C GLN A 449 -106.92 -14.72 -31.53
N GLY A 450 -106.76 -14.31 -32.80
CA GLY A 450 -107.86 -13.92 -33.70
C GLY A 450 -108.43 -15.03 -34.59
N ASN A 451 -107.92 -16.27 -34.52
CA ASN A 451 -108.24 -17.33 -35.50
C ASN A 451 -109.09 -18.48 -34.87
N PRO A 452 -110.34 -18.73 -35.31
CA PRO A 452 -111.28 -19.64 -34.62
C PRO A 452 -111.06 -21.15 -34.87
N ARG A 453 -109.85 -21.60 -35.23
CA ARG A 453 -109.52 -23.03 -35.49
C ARG A 453 -108.23 -23.52 -34.80
N LEU A 454 -107.92 -23.03 -33.61
CA LEU A 454 -106.74 -23.46 -32.85
C LEU A 454 -107.14 -24.42 -31.72
N THR A 455 -106.44 -25.55 -31.59
CA THR A 455 -106.63 -26.56 -30.53
C THR A 455 -105.99 -26.10 -29.20
N GLU A 456 -106.59 -26.49 -28.07
CA GLU A 456 -106.17 -26.12 -26.70
C GLU A 456 -104.70 -26.47 -26.40
N GLU A 457 -104.20 -27.60 -26.94
CA GLU A 457 -102.80 -28.03 -26.84
C GLU A 457 -101.81 -27.07 -27.51
N PHE A 458 -102.22 -26.40 -28.60
CA PHE A 458 -101.35 -25.47 -29.32
C PHE A 458 -101.22 -24.12 -28.58
N VAL A 459 -102.30 -23.67 -27.92
CA VAL A 459 -102.29 -22.47 -27.06
C VAL A 459 -101.40 -22.70 -25.84
N ALA A 460 -101.54 -23.86 -25.17
CA ALA A 460 -100.71 -24.21 -24.02
C ALA A 460 -99.20 -24.31 -24.38
N HIS A 461 -98.89 -24.81 -25.59
CA HIS A 461 -97.52 -24.84 -26.09
C HIS A 461 -96.92 -23.43 -26.27
N LEU A 462 -97.69 -22.50 -26.85
CA LEU A 462 -97.28 -21.11 -27.06
C LEU A 462 -97.12 -20.35 -25.73
N GLU A 463 -97.99 -20.60 -24.75
CA GLU A 463 -97.86 -20.04 -23.40
C GLU A 463 -96.57 -20.52 -22.72
N THR A 464 -96.26 -21.82 -22.83
CA THR A 464 -95.02 -22.40 -22.32
C THR A 464 -93.79 -21.79 -23.01
N GLU A 465 -93.87 -21.52 -24.32
CA GLU A 465 -92.78 -20.88 -25.08
C GLU A 465 -92.60 -19.40 -24.69
N LEU A 466 -93.69 -18.67 -24.46
CA LEU A 466 -93.66 -17.29 -23.96
C LEU A 466 -93.03 -17.21 -22.58
N GLU A 467 -93.39 -18.14 -21.69
CA GLU A 467 -92.85 -18.21 -20.33
C GLU A 467 -91.35 -18.52 -20.33
N ARG A 468 -90.92 -19.46 -21.19
CA ARG A 468 -89.48 -19.71 -21.45
C ARG A 468 -88.78 -18.51 -22.06
N SER A 469 -89.44 -17.71 -22.90
CA SER A 469 -88.86 -16.50 -23.47
C SER A 469 -88.74 -15.37 -22.44
N ARG A 470 -89.71 -15.23 -21.53
CA ARG A 470 -89.66 -14.29 -20.39
C ARG A 470 -88.57 -14.65 -19.39
N LEU A 471 -88.41 -15.94 -19.08
CA LEU A 471 -87.35 -16.42 -18.19
C LEU A 471 -85.97 -16.09 -18.78
N ARG A 472 -85.76 -16.39 -20.08
CA ARG A 472 -84.53 -16.03 -20.80
C ARG A 472 -84.26 -14.52 -20.80
N GLU A 473 -85.29 -13.69 -21.01
CA GLU A 473 -85.13 -12.23 -20.92
C GLU A 473 -84.72 -11.79 -19.51
N SER A 474 -85.40 -12.28 -18.46
CA SER A 474 -85.08 -11.96 -17.07
C SER A 474 -83.66 -12.37 -16.67
N GLU A 475 -83.19 -13.54 -17.12
CA GLU A 475 -81.81 -14.00 -16.91
C GLU A 475 -80.79 -13.07 -17.58
N THR A 476 -81.06 -12.66 -18.84
CA THR A 476 -80.19 -11.72 -19.55
C THR A 476 -80.18 -10.30 -18.95
N LEU A 477 -81.32 -9.83 -18.42
CA LEU A 477 -81.43 -8.54 -17.71
C LEU A 477 -80.70 -8.57 -16.36
N GLY A 478 -80.77 -9.70 -15.64
CA GLY A 478 -80.00 -9.92 -14.41
C GLY A 478 -78.49 -9.84 -14.67
N ALA A 479 -78.01 -10.52 -15.70
CA ALA A 479 -76.60 -10.47 -16.11
C ALA A 479 -76.16 -9.06 -16.55
N LEU A 480 -77.05 -8.31 -17.24
CA LEU A 480 -76.78 -6.94 -17.64
C LEU A 480 -76.61 -5.99 -16.45
N LYS A 481 -77.44 -6.16 -15.42
CA LYS A 481 -77.37 -5.37 -14.19
C LYS A 481 -76.08 -5.67 -13.42
N GLU A 482 -75.70 -6.93 -13.29
CA GLU A 482 -74.43 -7.32 -12.65
C GLU A 482 -73.21 -6.70 -13.36
N MET A 483 -73.21 -6.70 -14.69
CA MET A 483 -72.14 -6.05 -15.47
C MET A 483 -72.15 -4.53 -15.34
N GLN A 484 -73.32 -3.88 -15.20
CA GLN A 484 -73.40 -2.45 -14.92
C GLN A 484 -72.88 -2.10 -13.52
N ASP A 485 -73.17 -2.91 -12.52
CA ASP A 485 -72.67 -2.72 -11.15
C ASP A 485 -71.13 -2.86 -11.10
N LYS A 486 -70.56 -3.81 -11.86
CA LYS A 486 -69.10 -3.95 -12.03
C LYS A 486 -68.47 -2.71 -12.69
N VAL A 487 -69.10 -2.17 -13.73
CA VAL A 487 -68.64 -0.94 -14.40
C VAL A 487 -68.73 0.28 -13.48
N LEU A 488 -69.79 0.39 -12.67
CA LEU A 488 -69.93 1.47 -11.69
C LEU A 488 -68.90 1.40 -10.57
N ASP A 489 -68.54 0.20 -10.10
CA ASP A 489 -67.45 0.02 -9.13
C ASP A 489 -66.10 0.41 -9.73
N MET A 490 -65.88 0.09 -11.01
CA MET A 490 -64.69 0.53 -11.75
C MET A 490 -64.62 2.06 -11.94
N GLU A 491 -65.72 2.69 -12.36
CA GLU A 491 -65.79 4.15 -12.55
C GLU A 491 -65.57 4.91 -11.24
N LYS A 492 -65.94 4.33 -10.09
CA LYS A 492 -65.63 4.88 -8.77
C LYS A 492 -64.15 4.78 -8.38
N ARG A 493 -63.40 3.82 -8.93
CA ARG A 493 -61.95 3.70 -8.73
C ARG A 493 -61.15 4.65 -9.62
N GLN A 494 -61.77 5.12 -10.72
CA GLN A 494 -61.15 5.99 -11.72
C GLN A 494 -60.76 7.43 -11.27
N PRO A 495 -61.39 8.11 -10.29
CA PRO A 495 -61.03 9.48 -9.90
C PRO A 495 -59.71 9.59 -9.10
N LEU A 496 -59.03 8.47 -8.81
CA LEU A 496 -57.76 8.46 -8.08
C LEU A 496 -56.52 8.53 -9.00
N LEU A 497 -56.71 8.62 -10.33
CA LEU A 497 -55.63 8.75 -11.31
C LEU A 497 -55.40 10.23 -11.67
N PRO A 498 -54.17 10.75 -11.57
CA PRO A 498 -53.89 12.14 -11.91
C PRO A 498 -53.96 12.36 -13.43
N ASP A 499 -54.53 13.52 -13.78
CA ASP A 499 -54.85 14.06 -15.11
C ASP A 499 -53.76 13.80 -16.18
N GLU A 500 -54.15 13.46 -17.41
CA GLU A 500 -53.24 13.18 -18.55
C GLU A 500 -52.24 14.32 -18.81
N SER A 501 -52.58 15.55 -18.41
CA SER A 501 -51.70 16.73 -18.35
C SER A 501 -50.39 16.46 -17.59
N SER A 502 -50.44 15.68 -16.50
CA SER A 502 -49.26 15.33 -15.70
C SER A 502 -48.35 14.31 -16.38
N VAL A 503 -48.91 13.43 -17.21
CA VAL A 503 -48.15 12.43 -17.97
C VAL A 503 -47.42 13.08 -19.16
N VAL A 504 -48.08 14.01 -19.85
CA VAL A 504 -47.46 14.76 -20.95
C VAL A 504 -46.31 15.62 -20.45
N ARG A 505 -46.47 16.33 -19.32
CA ARG A 505 -45.37 17.09 -18.71
C ARG A 505 -44.18 16.22 -18.29
N LEU A 506 -44.45 15.02 -17.78
CA LEU A 506 -43.39 14.07 -17.41
C LEU A 506 -42.69 13.46 -18.63
N GLN A 507 -43.41 13.29 -19.74
CA GLN A 507 -42.82 12.87 -21.02
C GLN A 507 -41.94 13.96 -21.63
N GLU A 508 -42.37 15.23 -21.54
CA GLU A 508 -41.56 16.37 -21.98
C GLU A 508 -40.27 16.51 -21.14
N GLU A 509 -40.35 16.40 -19.80
CA GLU A 509 -39.17 16.41 -18.92
C GLU A 509 -38.21 15.22 -19.18
N LEU A 510 -38.74 14.02 -19.45
CA LEU A 510 -37.95 12.85 -19.83
C LEU A 510 -37.27 13.02 -21.21
N GLN A 511 -37.93 13.70 -22.14
CA GLN A 511 -37.40 13.96 -23.47
C GLN A 511 -36.30 15.03 -23.44
N GLU A 512 -36.43 16.05 -22.58
CA GLU A 512 -35.35 17.03 -22.31
C GLU A 512 -34.13 16.40 -21.62
N LEU A 513 -34.36 15.48 -20.67
CA LEU A 513 -33.27 14.72 -20.02
C LEU A 513 -32.56 13.78 -21.01
N ALA A 514 -33.29 13.08 -21.88
CA ALA A 514 -32.72 12.20 -22.90
C ALA A 514 -31.90 12.98 -23.94
N LEU A 515 -32.35 14.19 -24.32
CA LEU A 515 -31.60 15.08 -25.22
C LEU A 515 -30.33 15.64 -24.55
N SER A 516 -30.37 15.88 -23.24
CA SER A 516 -29.19 16.32 -22.47
C SER A 516 -28.17 15.19 -22.32
N ASP A 517 -28.60 13.95 -22.04
CA ASP A 517 -27.73 12.77 -21.98
C ASP A 517 -27.09 12.44 -23.35
N LEU A 518 -27.82 12.67 -24.45
CA LEU A 518 -27.29 12.55 -25.82
C LEU A 518 -26.27 13.65 -26.17
N GLY A 519 -26.45 14.86 -25.64
CA GLY A 519 -25.49 15.96 -25.78
C GLY A 519 -24.19 15.71 -25.01
N ASP A 520 -24.30 15.21 -23.78
CA ASP A 520 -23.15 14.88 -22.93
C ASP A 520 -22.40 13.65 -23.44
N THR A 521 -23.10 12.63 -23.96
CA THR A 521 -22.45 11.47 -24.61
C THR A 521 -21.80 11.80 -25.95
N TRP A 522 -22.29 12.80 -26.70
CA TRP A 522 -21.60 13.30 -27.90
C TRP A 522 -20.37 14.16 -27.56
N GLN A 523 -20.44 15.00 -26.52
CA GLN A 523 -19.27 15.77 -26.06
C GLN A 523 -18.19 14.88 -25.44
N VAL A 524 -18.54 13.81 -24.72
CA VAL A 524 -17.57 12.86 -24.16
C VAL A 524 -16.92 11.98 -25.25
N ARG A 525 -17.62 11.71 -26.37
CA ARG A 525 -17.08 10.88 -27.45
C ARG A 525 -16.30 11.66 -28.52
N HIS A 526 -16.48 12.98 -28.62
CA HIS A 526 -15.75 13.86 -29.57
C HIS A 526 -14.90 14.96 -28.92
N GLY A 527 -14.91 15.14 -27.61
CA GLY A 527 -14.15 16.17 -26.90
C GLY A 527 -12.68 15.84 -26.64
N ASP A 528 -12.22 14.60 -26.83
CA ASP A 528 -10.87 14.16 -26.45
C ASP A 528 -9.92 13.93 -27.65
N THR A 529 -10.22 14.51 -28.82
CA THR A 529 -9.28 14.53 -29.97
C THR A 529 -9.07 15.93 -30.59
N GLY A 530 -9.45 17.00 -29.87
CA GLY A 530 -9.09 18.37 -30.24
C GLY A 530 -7.74 18.77 -29.63
N ASP A 531 -6.75 18.96 -30.49
CA ASP A 531 -5.42 19.57 -30.25
C ASP A 531 -4.30 18.71 -29.65
N LYS A 532 -3.63 17.94 -30.53
CA LYS A 532 -2.17 18.09 -30.79
C LYS A 532 -1.67 17.08 -31.84
N TRP A 533 -1.90 17.36 -33.13
CA TRP A 533 -1.00 16.92 -34.20
C TRP A 533 -1.12 17.89 -35.38
N GLN A 534 -0.42 19.03 -35.30
CA GLN A 534 -0.08 19.81 -36.50
C GLN A 534 1.26 19.29 -37.05
N GLY A 535 1.22 18.76 -38.27
CA GLY A 535 2.36 18.81 -39.19
C GLY A 535 2.92 17.48 -39.68
N VAL A 536 2.30 16.86 -40.70
CA VAL A 536 2.95 16.11 -41.79
C VAL A 536 2.00 16.14 -43.03
N PRO A 537 2.47 16.37 -44.27
CA PRO A 537 1.58 16.62 -45.41
C PRO A 537 1.02 15.35 -46.06
N ALA A 538 -0.08 15.54 -46.79
CA ALA A 538 -0.94 14.55 -47.42
C ALA A 538 -0.26 13.63 -48.45
N ALA A 539 -0.73 12.39 -48.52
CA ALA A 539 -0.64 11.52 -49.68
C ALA A 539 -2.07 11.20 -50.20
N PRO A 540 -2.35 11.26 -51.52
CA PRO A 540 -3.68 11.01 -52.06
C PRO A 540 -3.84 9.53 -52.48
N GLY A 541 -5.01 8.93 -52.25
CA GLY A 541 -5.29 7.63 -52.86
C GLY A 541 -6.55 6.87 -52.39
N CYS A 542 -7.62 7.05 -53.16
CA CYS A 542 -8.60 6.00 -53.54
C CYS A 542 -9.76 5.61 -52.60
N PRO A 543 -10.88 5.11 -53.18
CA PRO A 543 -12.21 5.63 -52.87
C PRO A 543 -13.28 4.57 -52.53
N LYS A 544 -14.46 5.06 -52.13
CA LYS A 544 -15.81 4.45 -52.17
C LYS A 544 -16.07 3.25 -51.23
N CYS A 545 -17.06 3.44 -50.35
CA CYS A 545 -18.34 2.73 -50.45
C CYS A 545 -19.46 3.56 -49.79
N VAL A 546 -20.55 3.70 -50.53
CA VAL A 546 -21.82 4.40 -50.23
C VAL A 546 -22.75 3.43 -49.48
N PRO A 547 -23.69 3.91 -48.64
CA PRO A 547 -24.42 3.08 -47.69
C PRO A 547 -25.69 2.46 -48.28
N THR A 548 -26.14 1.38 -47.65
CA THR A 548 -27.53 0.92 -47.60
C THR A 548 -27.93 0.73 -46.17
#